data_AF-A0A1L8CYK0-F1
#
_entry.id   AF-A0A1L8CYK0-F1
#
_cell.length_a   1.000
_cell.length_b   1.000
_cell.length_c   1.000
_cell.angle_alpha   90.00
_cell.angle_beta   90.00
_cell.angle_gamma   90.00
#
_symmetry.space_group_name_H-M   'P 1'
#
loop_
_entity.id
_entity.type
_entity.pdbx_description
1 polymer ?
#
loop_
_entity_poly.entity_id
_entity_poly.type
_entity_poly.pdbx_seq_one_letter_code
_entity_poly.pdbx_strand_id
1 'polypeptide(L)'
;RALGVNQHLFFQTDNGEEFGGLPTSRKKSIMQKFIFDPLNISLLNIPPGQKQFNTFVERSHRSDDEEFYSINLAKVTSRSAFFKMAQSWLLYFNYRRPHFGKNMGGKSPISALKSFLKSFNPALGAFPVVLLDHFSLYLNYLFDISSLPWDYLP
;
A
#
# COMPACT_ATOMS: atom_id res chain seq x y z
N ARG A 1 -16.98 -2.44 3.84
CA ARG A 1 -16.30 -2.48 2.52
C ARG A 1 -16.38 -1.12 1.86
N ALA A 2 -15.32 -0.67 1.18
CA ALA A 2 -15.16 0.69 0.70
C ALA A 2 -14.83 0.74 -0.79
N LEU A 3 -15.21 1.83 -1.45
CA LEU A 3 -14.84 2.15 -2.84
C LEU A 3 -15.16 1.05 -3.87
N GLY A 4 -16.16 0.21 -3.60
CA GLY A 4 -16.59 -0.87 -4.49
C GLY A 4 -15.71 -2.12 -4.47
N VAL A 5 -14.72 -2.17 -3.58
CA VAL A 5 -13.87 -3.36 -3.38
C VAL A 5 -14.58 -4.29 -2.41
N ASN A 6 -15.12 -5.36 -2.97
CA ASN A 6 -15.97 -6.33 -2.30
C ASN A 6 -15.43 -7.76 -2.43
N GLN A 7 -14.12 -7.91 -2.56
CA GLN A 7 -13.48 -9.21 -2.66
C GLN A 7 -12.68 -9.49 -1.38
N HIS A 8 -12.29 -10.74 -1.19
CA HIS A 8 -11.22 -11.06 -0.24
C HIS A 8 -9.92 -10.47 -0.76
N LEU A 9 -9.18 -9.76 0.09
CA LEU A 9 -7.94 -9.10 -0.28
C LEU A 9 -6.73 -9.88 0.22
N PHE A 10 -5.64 -9.78 -0.53
CA PHE A 10 -4.36 -10.36 -0.16
C PHE A 10 -3.34 -9.24 -0.04
N PHE A 11 -2.81 -9.03 1.15
CA PHE A 11 -1.73 -8.09 1.39
C PHE A 11 -0.44 -8.87 1.49
N GLN A 12 0.49 -8.64 0.56
CA GLN A 12 1.80 -9.26 0.61
C GLN A 12 2.81 -8.26 1.17
N THR A 13 3.52 -8.66 2.21
CA THR A 13 4.63 -7.88 2.77
C THR A 13 5.95 -8.58 2.47
N ASP A 14 7.06 -7.86 2.67
CA ASP A 14 8.34 -8.53 2.75
C ASP A 14 8.41 -9.43 4.01
N ASN A 15 9.51 -10.18 4.12
CA ASN A 15 9.77 -11.04 5.27
C ASN A 15 10.50 -10.28 6.39
N GLY A 16 10.38 -8.94 6.44
CA GLY A 16 10.91 -8.11 7.51
C GLY A 16 10.14 -8.34 8.81
N GLU A 17 10.82 -8.16 9.95
CA GLU A 17 10.25 -8.42 11.28
C GLU A 17 9.08 -7.48 11.63
N GLU A 18 8.98 -6.33 10.95
CA GLU A 18 7.92 -5.34 11.14
C GLU A 18 6.52 -5.92 10.93
N PHE A 19 6.34 -6.77 9.91
CA PHE A 19 5.07 -7.46 9.60
C PHE A 19 5.04 -8.92 10.08
N GLY A 20 5.88 -9.23 11.07
CA GLY A 20 5.98 -10.55 11.68
C GLY A 20 7.02 -11.46 11.04
N GLY A 21 7.81 -11.02 10.07
CA GLY A 21 8.91 -11.81 9.53
C GLY A 21 8.43 -13.13 8.92
N LEU A 22 8.80 -14.25 9.54
CA LEU A 22 8.45 -15.58 9.05
C LEU A 22 6.93 -15.86 9.06
N PRO A 23 6.41 -16.66 8.11
CA PRO A 23 5.00 -17.03 8.04
C PRO A 23 4.45 -17.68 9.32
N THR A 24 5.30 -18.38 10.07
CA THR A 24 4.94 -19.09 11.29
C THR A 24 5.06 -18.24 12.55
N SER A 25 5.39 -16.95 12.42
CA SER A 25 5.59 -16.13 13.61
C SER A 25 4.27 -15.86 14.34
N ARG A 26 4.39 -15.75 15.66
CA ARG A 26 3.29 -15.36 16.53
C ARG A 26 2.79 -13.95 16.20
N LYS A 27 3.70 -13.01 15.95
CA LYS A 27 3.37 -11.63 15.58
C LYS A 27 2.48 -11.59 14.34
N LYS A 28 2.85 -12.34 13.29
CA LYS A 28 2.03 -12.45 12.07
C LYS A 28 0.67 -13.08 12.36
N SER A 29 0.62 -14.12 13.19
CA SER A 29 -0.63 -14.80 13.57
C SER A 29 -1.59 -13.87 14.32
N ILE A 30 -1.07 -13.02 15.21
CA ILE A 30 -1.84 -12.00 15.93
C ILE A 30 -2.36 -10.94 14.94
N MET A 31 -1.49 -10.42 14.08
CA MET A 31 -1.90 -9.45 13.05
C MET A 31 -2.99 -10.03 12.15
N GLN A 32 -2.82 -11.27 11.68
CA GLN A 32 -3.83 -11.96 10.88
C GLN A 32 -5.16 -12.03 11.64
N LYS A 33 -5.16 -12.58 12.84
CA LYS A 33 -6.38 -12.85 13.62
C LYS A 33 -7.13 -11.59 14.04
N PHE A 34 -6.42 -10.56 14.50
CA PHE A 34 -7.04 -9.43 15.16
C PHE A 34 -7.13 -8.17 14.29
N ILE A 35 -6.31 -8.06 13.25
CA ILE A 35 -6.30 -6.89 12.35
C ILE A 35 -6.88 -7.26 10.98
N PHE A 36 -6.40 -8.33 10.34
CA PHE A 36 -6.72 -8.61 8.94
C PHE A 36 -7.97 -9.49 8.74
N ASP A 37 -8.22 -10.49 9.59
CA ASP A 37 -9.41 -11.35 9.53
C ASP A 37 -10.72 -10.54 9.66
N PRO A 38 -10.86 -9.59 10.61
CA PRO A 38 -12.05 -8.74 10.68
C PRO A 38 -12.28 -7.89 9.42
N LEU A 39 -11.21 -7.62 8.67
CA LEU A 39 -11.24 -6.87 7.41
C LEU A 39 -11.42 -7.77 6.18
N ASN A 40 -11.48 -9.09 6.36
CA ASN A 40 -11.51 -10.09 5.29
C ASN A 40 -10.28 -9.96 4.36
N ILE A 41 -9.10 -9.89 4.97
CA ILE A 41 -7.80 -9.75 4.32
C ILE A 41 -6.89 -10.91 4.76
N SER A 42 -6.14 -11.52 3.84
CA SER A 42 -5.06 -12.46 4.14
C SER A 42 -3.70 -11.78 4.02
N LEU A 43 -2.86 -11.90 5.05
CA LEU A 43 -1.50 -11.41 5.07
C LEU A 43 -0.54 -12.47 4.54
N LEU A 44 0.04 -12.24 3.37
CA LEU A 44 0.96 -13.14 2.68
C LEU A 44 2.42 -12.74 2.90
N ASN A 45 3.30 -13.73 2.90
CA ASN A 45 4.75 -13.53 2.80
C ASN A 45 5.22 -13.77 1.38
N ILE A 46 6.41 -13.25 1.05
CA ILE A 46 7.09 -13.63 -0.19
C ILE A 46 7.51 -15.10 -0.08
N PRO A 47 7.11 -15.96 -1.03
CA PRO A 47 7.55 -17.34 -1.05
C PRO A 47 9.08 -17.46 -1.14
N PRO A 48 9.72 -18.42 -0.44
CA PRO A 48 11.15 -18.65 -0.56
C PRO A 48 11.58 -18.80 -2.03
N GLY A 49 12.64 -18.07 -2.41
CA GLY A 49 13.19 -18.12 -3.77
C GLY A 49 12.45 -17.29 -4.83
N GLN A 50 11.32 -16.63 -4.51
CA GLN A 50 10.55 -15.84 -5.48
C GLN A 50 10.79 -14.32 -5.33
N LYS A 51 12.05 -13.91 -5.46
CA LYS A 51 12.45 -12.48 -5.39
C LYS A 51 11.74 -11.60 -6.43
N GLN A 52 11.26 -12.19 -7.54
CA GLN A 52 10.53 -11.45 -8.57
C GLN A 52 9.26 -10.76 -8.07
N PHE A 53 8.65 -11.21 -6.96
CA PHE A 53 7.45 -10.57 -6.44
C PHE A 53 7.73 -9.19 -5.83
N ASN A 54 8.95 -8.95 -5.34
CA ASN A 54 9.37 -7.60 -4.92
C ASN A 54 9.69 -6.69 -6.08
N THR A 55 9.98 -7.23 -7.27
CA THR A 55 10.35 -6.42 -8.43
C THR A 55 9.28 -5.38 -8.80
N PHE A 56 8.00 -5.66 -8.54
CA PHE A 56 6.93 -4.68 -8.76
C PHE A 56 7.01 -3.49 -7.78
N VAL A 57 7.33 -3.77 -6.52
CA VAL A 57 7.49 -2.75 -5.46
C VAL A 57 8.73 -1.92 -5.74
N GLU A 58 9.88 -2.57 -6.00
CA GLU A 58 11.13 -1.90 -6.36
C GLU A 58 10.98 -1.00 -7.60
N ARG A 59 10.25 -1.46 -8.60
CA ARG A 59 9.96 -0.65 -9.79
C ARG A 59 9.10 0.57 -9.47
N SER A 60 8.14 0.44 -8.56
CA SER A 60 7.33 1.57 -8.11
C SER A 60 8.20 2.60 -7.38
N HIS A 61 9.01 2.15 -6.43
CA HIS A 61 9.95 3.01 -5.70
C HIS A 61 10.90 3.75 -6.65
N ARG A 62 11.48 3.04 -7.61
CA ARG A 62 12.31 3.66 -8.64
C ARG A 62 11.57 4.71 -9.46
N SER A 63 10.30 4.48 -9.79
CA SER A 63 9.48 5.47 -10.51
C SER A 63 9.25 6.72 -9.66
N ASP A 64 8.99 6.55 -8.37
CA ASP A 64 8.85 7.68 -7.44
C ASP A 64 10.17 8.45 -7.31
N ASP A 65 11.31 7.77 -7.21
CA ASP A 65 12.63 8.39 -7.12
C ASP A 65 13.02 9.18 -8.38
N GLU A 66 12.92 8.53 -9.54
CA GLU A 66 13.39 9.10 -10.80
C GLU A 66 12.42 10.14 -11.39
N GLU A 67 11.11 9.94 -11.27
CA GLU A 67 10.11 10.78 -11.95
C GLU A 67 9.42 11.78 -11.01
N PHE A 68 9.37 11.52 -9.70
CA PHE A 68 8.81 12.45 -8.74
C PHE A 68 9.90 13.16 -7.96
N TYR A 69 10.63 12.45 -7.09
CA TYR A 69 11.55 13.07 -6.14
C TYR A 69 12.68 13.85 -6.81
N SER A 70 13.38 13.23 -7.74
CA SER A 70 14.53 13.85 -8.43
C SER A 70 14.17 15.14 -9.18
N ILE A 71 12.93 15.24 -9.68
CA ILE A 71 12.45 16.38 -10.48
C ILE A 71 11.85 17.49 -9.61
N ASN A 72 11.19 17.10 -8.52
CA ASN A 72 10.26 17.98 -7.80
C ASN A 72 10.79 18.43 -6.44
N LEU A 73 11.65 17.67 -5.76
CA LEU A 73 12.09 18.00 -4.40
C LEU A 73 12.76 19.37 -4.31
N ALA A 74 13.58 19.73 -5.29
CA ALA A 74 14.25 21.05 -5.32
C ALA A 74 13.27 22.24 -5.43
N LYS A 75 12.01 22.00 -5.85
CA LYS A 75 10.97 23.02 -6.01
C LYS A 75 10.08 23.15 -4.77
N VAL A 76 10.25 22.29 -3.77
CA VAL A 76 9.42 22.25 -2.57
C VAL A 76 9.78 23.43 -1.67
N THR A 77 8.83 24.34 -1.47
CA THR A 77 9.01 25.54 -0.63
C THR A 77 8.40 25.40 0.76
N SER A 78 7.55 24.40 0.97
CA SER A 78 6.88 24.14 2.24
C SER A 78 6.30 22.73 2.28
N ARG A 79 5.95 22.26 3.48
CA ARG A 79 5.20 21.00 3.66
C ARG A 79 3.89 21.00 2.87
N SER A 80 3.10 22.08 2.93
CA SER A 80 1.84 22.16 2.16
C SER A 80 2.07 22.05 0.66
N ALA A 81 3.12 22.70 0.14
CA ALA A 81 3.50 22.59 -1.27
C ALA A 81 3.87 21.14 -1.62
N PHE A 82 4.68 20.47 -0.81
CA PHE A 82 5.02 19.06 -0.99
C PHE A 82 3.78 18.16 -1.07
N PHE A 83 2.84 18.32 -0.13
CA PHE A 83 1.61 17.51 -0.12
C PHE A 83 0.76 17.70 -1.38
N LYS A 84 0.65 18.94 -1.89
CA LYS A 84 -0.03 19.21 -3.17
C LYS A 84 0.67 18.54 -4.35
N MET A 85 2.00 18.57 -4.35
CA MET A 85 2.81 17.92 -5.39
C MET A 85 2.69 16.39 -5.33
N ALA A 86 2.79 15.81 -4.14
CA ALA A 86 2.62 14.37 -3.92
C ALA A 86 1.20 13.90 -4.30
N GLN A 87 0.16 14.65 -3.95
CA GLN A 87 -1.21 14.34 -4.34
C GLN A 87 -1.36 14.38 -5.87
N SER A 88 -0.76 15.38 -6.53
CA SER A 88 -0.77 15.49 -7.99
C SER A 88 -0.01 14.34 -8.65
N TRP A 89 1.12 13.93 -8.07
CA TRP A 89 1.89 12.77 -8.51
C TRP A 89 1.08 11.48 -8.41
N LEU A 90 0.44 11.21 -7.27
CA LEU A 90 -0.41 10.04 -7.08
C LEU A 90 -1.53 9.96 -8.12
N LEU A 91 -2.21 11.09 -8.37
CA LEU A 91 -3.27 11.17 -9.38
C LEU A 91 -2.71 10.98 -10.80
N TYR A 92 -1.56 11.57 -11.12
CA TYR A 92 -0.92 11.33 -12.40
C TYR A 92 -0.55 9.85 -12.56
N PHE A 93 0.14 9.26 -11.59
CA PHE A 93 0.61 7.89 -11.60
C PHE A 93 -0.53 6.88 -11.80
N ASN A 94 -1.65 7.05 -11.07
CA ASN A 94 -2.76 6.11 -11.07
C ASN A 94 -3.72 6.26 -12.26
N TYR A 95 -3.89 7.47 -12.81
CA TYR A 95 -4.89 7.71 -13.84
C TYR A 95 -4.32 8.00 -15.23
N ARG A 96 -3.11 8.56 -15.34
CA ARG A 96 -2.57 9.09 -16.59
C ARG A 96 -1.23 8.50 -17.02
N ARG A 97 -0.34 8.17 -16.09
CA ARG A 97 1.00 7.65 -16.40
C ARG A 97 0.86 6.34 -17.18
N PRO A 98 1.50 6.20 -18.35
CA PRO A 98 1.52 4.93 -19.07
C PRO A 98 2.46 3.95 -18.37
N HIS A 99 2.02 2.69 -18.21
CA HIS A 99 2.86 1.63 -17.66
C HIS A 99 3.10 0.56 -18.72
N PHE A 100 4.37 0.17 -18.88
CA PHE A 100 4.80 -0.85 -19.86
C PHE A 100 5.31 -2.13 -19.18
N GLY A 101 4.91 -2.36 -17.93
CA GLY A 101 5.12 -3.64 -17.27
C GLY A 101 4.31 -4.77 -17.91
N LYS A 102 4.57 -6.00 -17.46
CA LYS A 102 3.84 -7.19 -17.90
C LYS A 102 2.32 -6.94 -17.81
N ASN A 103 1.61 -7.21 -18.89
CA ASN A 103 0.15 -7.07 -19.02
C ASN A 103 -0.41 -5.63 -18.85
N MET A 104 0.43 -4.59 -18.83
CA MET A 104 -0.06 -3.21 -18.72
C MET A 104 -0.35 -2.58 -20.09
N GLY A 105 0.47 -2.86 -21.12
CA GLY A 105 0.24 -2.40 -22.49
C GLY A 105 0.05 -0.88 -22.63
N GLY A 106 0.76 -0.08 -21.82
CA GLY A 106 0.65 1.38 -21.80
C GLY A 106 -0.53 1.93 -20.99
N LYS A 107 -1.37 1.07 -20.40
CA LYS A 107 -2.50 1.51 -19.56
C LYS A 107 -2.01 2.11 -18.24
N SER A 108 -2.78 3.04 -17.69
CA SER A 108 -2.63 3.46 -16.29
C SER A 108 -3.16 2.38 -15.33
N PRO A 109 -2.76 2.38 -14.05
CA PRO A 109 -3.21 1.40 -13.06
C PRO A 109 -4.74 1.30 -12.98
N ILE A 110 -5.45 2.44 -12.95
CA ILE A 110 -6.91 2.45 -12.91
C ILE A 110 -7.54 1.92 -14.21
N SER A 111 -6.92 2.19 -15.36
CA SER A 111 -7.38 1.63 -16.64
C SER A 111 -7.18 0.11 -16.71
N ALA A 112 -6.03 -0.38 -16.23
CA ALA A 112 -5.78 -1.82 -16.11
C ALA A 112 -6.78 -2.48 -15.16
N LEU A 113 -7.08 -1.85 -14.01
CA LEU A 113 -8.01 -2.37 -13.00
C LEU A 113 -9.42 -2.62 -13.52
N LYS A 114 -9.92 -1.82 -14.48
CA LYS A 114 -11.21 -2.05 -15.14
C LYS A 114 -11.32 -3.41 -15.84
N SER A 115 -10.19 -4.03 -16.18
CA SER A 115 -10.17 -5.37 -16.78
C SER A 115 -10.37 -6.47 -15.73
N PHE A 116 -10.19 -6.17 -14.44
CA PHE A 116 -10.27 -7.12 -13.33
C PHE A 116 -11.51 -6.92 -12.45
N LEU A 117 -11.97 -5.68 -12.28
CA LEU A 117 -13.15 -5.33 -11.48
C LEU A 117 -14.25 -4.75 -12.36
N LYS A 118 -15.44 -5.38 -12.34
CA LYS A 118 -16.61 -4.93 -13.10
C LYS A 118 -17.11 -3.54 -12.68
N SER A 119 -17.01 -3.22 -11.39
CA SER A 119 -17.42 -1.93 -10.83
C SER A 119 -16.58 -1.62 -9.61
N PHE A 120 -16.06 -0.39 -9.55
CA PHE A 120 -15.36 0.17 -8.40
C PHE A 120 -15.55 1.69 -8.42
N ASN A 121 -15.44 2.33 -7.25
CA ASN A 121 -15.48 3.78 -7.18
C ASN A 121 -14.16 4.34 -7.74
N PRO A 122 -14.19 5.26 -8.73
CA PRO A 122 -12.97 5.86 -9.27
C PRO A 122 -12.02 6.37 -8.19
N ALA A 123 -12.52 6.91 -7.07
CA ALA A 123 -11.71 7.42 -5.96
C ALA A 123 -10.71 6.41 -5.36
N LEU A 124 -10.81 5.12 -5.69
CA LEU A 124 -9.81 4.10 -5.36
C LEU A 124 -8.39 4.48 -5.80
N GLY A 125 -8.21 5.20 -6.91
CA GLY A 125 -6.89 5.68 -7.34
C GLY A 125 -6.47 7.01 -6.72
N ALA A 126 -7.32 7.62 -5.90
CA ALA A 126 -7.20 8.99 -5.41
C ALA A 126 -7.22 9.06 -3.87
N PHE A 127 -6.58 8.10 -3.21
CA PHE A 127 -6.40 8.18 -1.75
C PHE A 127 -5.70 9.49 -1.37
N PRO A 128 -6.07 10.10 -0.23
CA PRO A 128 -5.42 11.32 0.23
C PRO A 128 -3.97 11.03 0.63
N VAL A 129 -3.05 11.91 0.23
CA VAL A 129 -1.70 11.90 0.79
C VAL A 129 -1.75 12.39 2.23
N VAL A 130 -1.30 11.57 3.16
CA VAL A 130 -1.37 11.82 4.61
C VAL A 130 0.01 11.82 5.25
N LEU A 131 0.16 12.57 6.34
CA LEU A 131 1.33 12.50 7.20
C LEU A 131 1.11 11.39 8.23
N LEU A 132 1.93 10.33 8.18
CA LEU A 132 1.76 9.18 9.06
C LEU A 132 1.89 9.54 10.55
N ASP A 133 2.77 10.49 10.90
CA ASP A 133 2.94 10.98 12.27
C ASP A 133 1.67 11.58 12.86
N HIS A 134 0.82 12.17 12.03
CA HIS A 134 -0.46 12.70 12.48
C HIS A 134 -1.53 11.61 12.49
N PHE A 135 -1.47 10.69 11.52
CA PHE A 135 -2.43 9.59 11.42
C PHE A 135 -2.30 8.60 12.59
N SER A 136 -1.08 8.38 13.07
CA SER A 136 -0.79 7.49 14.21
C SER A 136 -1.55 7.88 15.48
N LEU A 137 -1.77 9.18 15.70
CA LEU A 137 -2.56 9.72 16.82
C LEU A 137 -4.02 9.28 16.79
N TYR A 138 -4.54 8.94 15.60
CA TYR A 138 -5.92 8.52 15.41
C TYR A 138 -6.08 7.00 15.32
N LEU A 139 -4.99 6.24 15.26
CA LEU A 139 -5.07 4.78 15.10
C LEU A 139 -5.86 4.12 16.22
N ASN A 140 -5.67 4.55 17.47
CA ASN A 140 -6.38 3.99 18.63
C ASN A 140 -7.91 4.16 18.55
N TYR A 141 -8.42 5.16 17.81
CA TYR A 141 -9.86 5.32 17.59
C TYR A 141 -10.41 4.35 16.55
N LEU A 142 -9.57 3.87 15.63
CA LEU A 142 -9.95 2.97 14.54
C LEU A 142 -9.71 1.50 14.92
N PHE A 143 -8.57 1.24 15.57
CA PHE A 143 -8.13 -0.07 16.01
C PHE A 143 -7.34 0.09 17.31
N ASP A 144 -7.86 -0.46 18.41
CA ASP A 144 -7.09 -0.53 19.65
C ASP A 144 -6.03 -1.63 19.55
N ILE A 145 -4.92 -1.30 18.89
CA ILE A 145 -3.77 -2.19 18.79
C ILE A 145 -3.08 -2.37 20.12
N SER A 146 -3.24 -1.47 21.10
CA SER A 146 -2.57 -1.56 22.39
C SER A 146 -3.11 -2.71 23.25
N SER A 147 -4.37 -3.08 23.04
CA SER A 147 -5.01 -4.23 23.69
C SER A 147 -4.61 -5.59 23.12
N LEU A 148 -3.91 -5.61 21.97
CA LEU A 148 -3.52 -6.86 21.35
C LEU A 148 -2.41 -7.52 22.15
N PRO A 149 -2.39 -8.86 22.25
CA PRO A 149 -1.41 -9.58 23.03
C PRO A 149 -0.06 -9.60 22.30
N TRP A 150 0.58 -8.46 22.06
CA TRP A 150 1.87 -8.39 21.36
C TRP A 150 2.96 -9.10 22.12
N ASP A 151 3.02 -8.88 23.43
CA ASP A 151 4.02 -9.42 24.33
C ASP A 151 3.36 -10.45 25.25
N TYR A 152 3.49 -11.73 24.89
CA TYR A 152 3.62 -12.74 25.94
C TYR A 152 5.10 -13.09 25.97
N LEU A 153 5.83 -12.52 26.94
CA LEU A 153 6.96 -13.21 27.55
C LEU A 153 6.44 -14.57 28.06
N PRO A 154 7.29 -15.62 28.04
CA PRO A 154 6.88 -17.02 28.21
C PRO A 154 5.95 -17.29 29.39
#